data_AF-A0A5Y2QR77-F1
#
_entry.id   AF-A0A5Y2QR77-F1
#
_cell.length_a   1.000
_cell.length_b   1.000
_cell.length_c   1.000
_cell.angle_alpha   90.00
_cell.angle_beta   90.00
_cell.angle_gamma   90.00
#
_symmetry.space_group_name_H-M   'P 1'
#
loop_
_entity.id
_entity.type
_entity.pdbx_description
1 polymer ?
#
loop_
_entity_poly.entity_id
_entity_poly.type
_entity_poly.pdbx_seq_one_letter_code
_entity_poly.pdbx_strand_id
1 'polypeptide(L)'
;KFATAMRGHWCVENKLHWRLDVAMNEDDSRIRRGNAAELLSGIRHIAINILTQHKEFKAGLRRKMRKAAMDRNFLASVLAGCGVS
;
A
#
# COMPACT_ATOMS: atom_id res chain seq x y z
N LYS A 1 -19.37 20.85 11.54
CA LYS A 1 -19.06 19.46 12.00
C LYS A 1 -19.16 18.46 10.84
N PHE A 2 -20.30 18.38 10.15
CA PHE A 2 -20.51 17.46 9.01
C PHE A 2 -19.54 17.68 7.84
N ALA A 3 -19.39 18.92 7.33
CA ALA A 3 -18.48 19.24 6.23
C ALA A 3 -16.99 18.92 6.53
N THR A 4 -16.57 19.02 7.80
CA THR A 4 -15.21 18.67 8.23
C THR A 4 -15.01 17.15 8.23
N ALA A 5 -16.00 16.39 8.69
CA ALA A 5 -15.97 14.93 8.65
C ALA A 5 -15.95 14.41 7.21
N MET A 6 -16.76 14.98 6.31
CA MET A 6 -16.74 14.63 4.89
C MET A 6 -15.36 14.89 4.26
N ARG A 7 -14.76 16.06 4.49
CA ARG A 7 -13.41 16.36 3.99
C ARG A 7 -12.35 15.41 4.55
N GLY A 8 -12.46 15.04 5.84
CA GLY A 8 -11.58 14.05 6.46
C GLY A 8 -11.69 12.68 5.80
N HIS A 9 -12.92 12.20 5.61
CA HIS A 9 -13.21 10.94 4.94
C HIS A 9 -12.65 10.91 3.51
N TRP A 10 -12.92 11.93 2.69
CA TRP A 10 -12.36 12.05 1.34
C TRP A 10 -10.82 12.11 1.32
N CYS A 11 -10.20 12.67 2.35
CA CYS A 11 -8.75 12.72 2.45
C CYS A 11 -8.14 11.32 2.70
N VAL A 12 -8.82 10.48 3.48
CA VAL A 12 -8.45 9.07 3.68
C VAL A 12 -8.64 8.28 2.40
N GLU A 13 -9.81 8.41 1.77
CA GLU A 13 -10.15 7.74 0.51
C GLU A 13 -9.12 8.04 -0.60
N ASN A 14 -8.80 9.32 -0.79
CA ASN A 14 -7.86 9.75 -1.83
C ASN A 14 -6.41 9.35 -1.56
N LYS A 15 -5.99 9.29 -0.28
CA LYS A 15 -4.59 8.98 0.07
C LYS A 15 -4.32 7.49 0.18
N LEU A 16 -5.33 6.69 0.50
CA LEU A 16 -5.16 5.29 0.84
C LEU A 16 -5.94 4.39 -0.11
N HIS A 17 -7.27 4.56 -0.20
CA HIS A 17 -8.14 3.67 -0.96
C HIS A 17 -7.79 3.69 -2.46
N TRP A 18 -7.71 4.89 -3.08
CA TRP A 18 -7.28 5.00 -4.49
C TRP A 18 -5.95 4.31 -4.80
N ARG A 19 -5.00 4.33 -3.84
CA ARG A 19 -3.70 3.68 -4.04
C ARG A 19 -3.81 2.16 -3.93
N LEU A 20 -4.68 1.64 -3.08
CA LEU A 20 -4.96 0.21 -2.98
C LEU A 20 -5.69 -0.30 -4.24
N ASP A 21 -6.74 0.39 -4.66
CA ASP A 21 -7.56 -0.01 -5.81
C ASP A 21 -6.73 0.04 -7.09
N VAL A 22 -6.08 1.18 -7.34
CA VAL A 22 -5.35 1.37 -8.60
C VAL A 22 -3.96 0.75 -8.57
N ALA A 23 -3.19 0.83 -7.49
CA ALA A 23 -1.82 0.31 -7.51
C ALA A 23 -1.72 -1.18 -7.18
N MET A 24 -2.66 -1.72 -6.38
CA MET A 24 -2.63 -3.10 -5.89
C MET A 24 -3.81 -3.96 -6.38
N ASN A 25 -4.69 -3.41 -7.22
CA ASN A 25 -5.82 -4.11 -7.83
C ASN A 25 -6.74 -4.74 -6.76
N GLU A 26 -7.04 -3.96 -5.71
CA GLU A 26 -7.83 -4.42 -4.57
C GLU A 26 -9.25 -4.80 -4.97
N ASP A 27 -9.96 -3.93 -5.69
CA ASP A 27 -11.34 -4.17 -6.17
C ASP A 27 -11.49 -5.42 -7.05
N ASP A 28 -10.50 -5.68 -7.89
CA ASP A 28 -10.47 -6.83 -8.80
C ASP A 28 -10.07 -8.14 -8.10
N SER A 29 -9.70 -8.08 -6.83
CA SER A 29 -9.24 -9.24 -6.06
C SER A 29 -10.37 -10.24 -5.85
N ARG A 30 -10.25 -11.43 -6.45
CA ARG A 30 -11.28 -12.49 -6.38
C ARG A 30 -11.21 -13.36 -5.11
N ILE A 31 -10.38 -12.98 -4.14
CA ILE A 31 -10.15 -13.73 -2.89
C ILE A 31 -11.40 -13.61 -2.01
N ARG A 32 -12.07 -14.76 -1.76
CA ARG A 32 -13.33 -14.83 -0.99
C ARG A 32 -13.32 -15.86 0.15
N ARG A 33 -12.14 -16.44 0.45
CA ARG A 33 -12.04 -17.55 1.41
C ARG A 33 -11.84 -17.02 2.83
N GLY A 34 -12.81 -17.24 3.72
CA GLY A 34 -12.72 -16.88 5.14
C GLY A 34 -12.29 -15.42 5.32
N ASN A 35 -11.36 -15.17 6.24
CA ASN A 35 -10.87 -13.81 6.56
C ASN A 35 -9.78 -13.31 5.60
N ALA A 36 -9.58 -13.96 4.45
CA ALA A 36 -8.47 -13.62 3.55
C ALA A 36 -8.55 -12.21 2.96
N ALA A 37 -9.76 -11.65 2.77
CA ALA A 37 -9.93 -10.29 2.29
C ALA A 37 -9.40 -9.25 3.30
N GLU A 38 -9.77 -9.39 4.57
CA GLU A 38 -9.31 -8.52 5.66
C GLU A 38 -7.80 -8.65 5.89
N LEU A 39 -7.29 -9.88 5.94
CA LEU A 39 -5.86 -10.14 6.10
C LEU A 39 -5.05 -9.52 4.97
N LEU A 40 -5.51 -9.67 3.72
CA LEU A 40 -4.80 -9.12 2.57
C LEU A 40 -4.87 -7.59 2.55
N SER A 41 -6.00 -7.00 2.93
CA SER A 41 -6.11 -5.55 3.11
C SER A 41 -5.05 -5.03 4.09
N GLY A 42 -4.92 -5.64 5.27
CA GLY A 42 -3.90 -5.30 6.26
C GLY A 42 -2.47 -5.41 5.71
N ILE A 43 -2.15 -6.48 4.97
CA ILE A 43 -0.84 -6.66 4.32
C ILE A 43 -0.59 -5.56 3.29
N ARG A 44 -1.59 -5.19 2.48
CA ARG A 44 -1.47 -4.13 1.48
C ARG A 44 -1.19 -2.78 2.14
N HIS A 45 -1.86 -2.46 3.26
CA HIS A 45 -1.58 -1.26 4.04
C HIS A 45 -0.13 -1.19 4.49
N ILE A 46 0.40 -2.29 5.06
CA ILE A 46 1.80 -2.38 5.49
C ILE A 46 2.74 -2.15 4.29
N ALA A 47 2.49 -2.83 3.17
CA ALA A 47 3.31 -2.70 1.97
C ALA A 47 3.32 -1.26 1.40
N ILE A 48 2.17 -0.59 1.33
CA ILE A 48 2.09 0.80 0.88
C ILE A 48 2.90 1.73 1.78
N ASN A 49 2.82 1.54 3.10
CA ASN A 49 3.53 2.37 4.05
C ASN A 49 5.05 2.22 3.87
N ILE A 50 5.56 0.99 3.85
CA ILE A 50 6.99 0.71 3.67
C ILE A 50 7.49 1.27 2.33
N LEU A 51 6.78 1.00 1.23
CA LEU A 51 7.17 1.48 -0.11
C LEU A 51 7.08 3.01 -0.23
N THR A 52 6.18 3.66 0.51
CA THR A 52 6.07 5.14 0.52
C THR A 52 7.18 5.78 1.36
N GLN A 53 7.59 5.13 2.45
CA GLN A 53 8.68 5.58 3.31
C GLN A 53 10.04 5.43 2.64
N HIS A 54 10.26 4.38 1.84
CA HIS A 54 11.51 4.17 1.11
C HIS A 54 11.78 5.31 0.09
N LYS A 55 12.79 6.16 0.37
CA LYS A 55 13.07 7.39 -0.40
C LYS A 55 14.15 7.26 -1.48
N GLU A 56 15.00 6.24 -1.44
CA GLU A 56 16.13 6.12 -2.37
C GLU A 56 15.66 5.96 -3.81
N PHE A 57 14.65 5.12 -4.03
CA PHE A 57 14.03 4.94 -5.34
C PHE A 57 12.80 5.83 -5.49
N LYS A 58 12.94 6.97 -6.18
CA LYS A 58 11.86 7.93 -6.43
C LYS A 58 11.02 7.50 -7.63
N ALA A 59 10.01 6.67 -7.38
CA ALA A 59 9.09 6.19 -8.40
C ALA A 59 7.66 5.98 -7.86
N GLY A 60 6.69 5.86 -8.76
CA GLY A 60 5.31 5.49 -8.41
C GLY A 60 5.22 4.08 -7.80
N LEU A 61 4.16 3.85 -7.01
CA LEU A 61 4.00 2.63 -6.20
C LEU A 61 4.08 1.34 -7.02
N ARG A 62 3.38 1.25 -8.16
CA ARG A 62 3.44 0.11 -9.09
C ARG A 62 4.89 -0.21 -9.54
N ARG A 63 5.70 0.81 -9.82
CA ARG A 63 7.10 0.63 -10.26
C ARG A 63 8.00 0.19 -9.11
N LYS A 64 7.77 0.72 -7.89
CA LYS A 64 8.46 0.26 -6.68
C LYS A 64 8.15 -1.20 -6.38
N MET A 65 6.88 -1.60 -6.45
CA MET A 65 6.46 -3.01 -6.29
C MET A 65 7.11 -3.91 -7.33
N ARG A 66 7.08 -3.52 -8.61
CA ARG A 66 7.71 -4.30 -9.69
C ARG A 66 9.23 -4.44 -9.46
N LYS A 67 9.91 -3.38 -9.03
CA LYS A 67 11.34 -3.44 -8.70
C LYS A 67 11.60 -4.40 -7.52
N ALA A 68 10.81 -4.32 -6.45
CA ALA A 68 10.90 -5.24 -5.31
C ALA A 68 10.63 -6.71 -5.70
N ALA A 69 9.77 -6.95 -6.70
CA ALA A 69 9.53 -8.29 -7.24
C ALA A 69 10.70 -8.83 -8.09
N MET A 70 11.50 -7.96 -8.71
CA MET A 70 12.56 -8.34 -9.66
C MET A 70 13.97 -8.30 -9.07
N ASP A 71 14.20 -7.51 -8.02
CA ASP A 71 15.53 -7.25 -7.45
C ASP A 71 15.52 -7.58 -5.95
N ARG A 72 16.23 -8.66 -5.59
CA ARG A 72 16.32 -9.13 -4.20
C ARG A 72 17.04 -8.14 -3.28
N ASN A 73 18.02 -7.41 -3.79
CA ASN A 73 18.76 -6.43 -2.98
C ASN A 73 17.86 -5.23 -2.67
N PHE A 74 17.09 -4.77 -3.67
CA PHE A 74 16.09 -3.73 -3.46
C PHE A 74 14.95 -4.20 -2.55
N LEU A 75 14.50 -5.44 -2.67
CA LEU A 75 13.52 -6.01 -1.74
C LEU A 75 14.06 -6.02 -0.31
N ALA A 76 15.31 -6.48 -0.13
CA ALA A 76 15.96 -6.49 1.17
C ALA A 76 16.12 -5.07 1.75
N SER A 77 16.48 -4.06 0.95
CA SER A 77 16.57 -2.67 1.43
C SER A 77 15.21 -2.11 1.85
N VAL A 78 14.16 -2.40 1.08
CA VAL A 78 12.77 -2.03 1.39
C VAL A 78 12.32 -2.68 2.70
N LEU A 79 12.65 -3.95 2.92
CA LEU A 79 12.29 -4.67 4.14
C LEU A 79 13.17 -4.28 5.35
N ALA A 80 14.46 -3.99 5.15
CA ALA A 80 15.36 -3.55 6.21
C ALA A 80 15.02 -2.14 6.72
N GLY A 81 14.45 -1.29 5.86
CA GLY A 81 13.85 -0.02 6.27
C GLY A 81 12.60 -0.17 7.13
N CYS A 82 12.07 -1.39 7.31
CA CYS A 82 11.02 -1.73 8.27
C CYS A 82 11.60 -1.88 9.68
N GLY A 83 12.24 -0.81 10.18
CA GLY A 83 12.39 -0.65 11.63
C GLY A 83 10.99 -0.43 12.19
N VAL A 84 10.36 -1.49 12.69
CA VAL A 84 9.09 -1.43 13.42
C VAL A 84 9.29 -0.43 14.55
N SER A 85 8.71 0.76 14.40
CA SER A 85 8.58 1.76 15.47
C SER A 85 7.31 1.47 16.24
#